data_AF-A0AAD9PEH8-F1
#
_entry.id   AF-A0AAD9PEH8-F1
#
_cell.length_a   1.000
_cell.length_b   1.000
_cell.length_c   1.000
_cell.angle_alpha   90.00
_cell.angle_beta   90.00
_cell.angle_gamma   90.00
#
_symmetry.space_group_name_H-M   'P 1'
#
loop_
_entity.id
_entity.type
_entity.pdbx_description
1 polymer ?
#
loop_
_entity_poly.entity_id
_entity_poly.type
_entity_poly.pdbx_seq_one_letter_code
_entity_poly.pdbx_strand_id
1 'polypeptide(L)'
;MAEAWSRHFEYGGSAYLLIVDYFSKYPEVCLLPGKSASAVISHFRTVFARHGLPEILVADNMPFNSSEMRKFAAACGFTINTSSPEHAASNGQSERMIGTVKQFMQKANEDSRDPHLALLAYRNTPVAGMPYSPAQLLMSRKLRDNLPTTESLLKPRVAEHSYDRLRERQGNAKAYFDRGTKKLSKLDRGDTVTIKSGRTWTPATVTAVRISPRSNMATTASGRVYRRNRKWLHKSSEPPPLTLMQVTIILTNSMSNTVHHRRI
;
A
#
# COMPACT_ATOMS: atom_id res chain seq x y z
N MET A 1 6.14 12.45 -12.57
CA MET A 1 5.96 11.25 -11.73
C MET A 1 4.48 10.89 -11.76
N ALA A 2 4.07 9.74 -12.31
CA ALA A 2 2.63 9.40 -12.37
C ALA A 2 2.17 8.78 -11.04
N GLU A 3 2.91 7.78 -10.57
CA GLU A 3 2.61 7.09 -9.31
C GLU A 3 3.86 7.01 -8.43
N ALA A 4 3.69 7.33 -7.15
CA ALA A 4 4.72 7.19 -6.14
C ALA A 4 4.19 6.35 -4.97
N TRP A 5 5.09 5.69 -4.27
CA TRP A 5 4.75 5.14 -2.97
C TRP A 5 5.69 5.65 -1.89
N SER A 6 5.18 5.75 -0.67
CA SER A 6 5.93 6.23 0.48
C SER A 6 5.70 5.35 1.70
N ARG A 7 6.79 5.09 2.44
CA ARG A 7 6.78 4.24 3.62
C ARG A 7 7.79 4.71 4.66
N HIS A 8 7.40 4.57 5.93
CA HIS A 8 8.29 4.82 7.06
C HIS A 8 9.13 3.58 7.36
N PHE A 9 10.38 3.77 7.76
CA PHE A 9 11.20 2.70 8.31
C PHE A 9 12.16 3.23 9.37
N GLU A 10 12.64 2.34 10.24
CA GLU A 10 13.60 2.67 11.29
C GLU A 10 14.92 1.94 11.02
N TYR A 11 16.03 2.61 11.26
CA TYR A 11 17.39 2.08 11.12
C TYR A 11 18.34 2.83 12.07
N GLY A 12 19.18 2.11 12.82
CA GLY A 12 20.17 2.72 13.71
C GLY A 12 19.58 3.69 14.75
N GLY A 13 18.39 3.39 15.29
CA GLY A 13 17.70 4.27 16.25
C GLY A 13 17.05 5.52 15.64
N SER A 14 17.16 5.72 14.33
CA SER A 14 16.59 6.86 13.60
C SER A 14 15.40 6.44 12.72
N ALA A 15 14.44 7.34 12.56
CA ALA A 15 13.31 7.16 11.66
C ALA A 15 13.59 7.77 10.29
N TYR A 16 13.11 7.12 9.24
CA TYR A 16 13.29 7.54 7.85
C TYR A 16 11.99 7.46 7.07
N LEU A 17 11.86 8.35 6.09
CA LEU A 17 10.84 8.32 5.06
C LEU A 17 11.48 7.85 3.76
N LEU A 18 10.96 6.76 3.22
CA LEU A 18 11.29 6.30 1.88
C LEU A 18 10.18 6.76 0.93
N ILE A 19 10.56 7.39 -0.18
CA ILE A 19 9.67 7.75 -1.28
C ILE A 19 10.28 7.16 -2.55
N VAL A 20 9.47 6.47 -3.34
CA VAL A 20 9.97 5.82 -4.55
C VAL A 20 9.00 6.04 -5.69
N ASP A 21 9.55 6.48 -6.81
CA ASP A 21 8.84 6.54 -8.08
C ASP A 21 8.53 5.11 -8.56
N TYR A 22 7.25 4.83 -8.82
CA TYR A 22 6.83 3.47 -9.14
C TYR A 22 7.40 2.97 -10.47
N PHE A 23 7.61 3.86 -11.44
CA PHE A 23 8.12 3.50 -12.76
C PHE A 23 9.62 3.20 -12.75
N SER A 24 10.42 4.23 -12.43
CA SER A 24 11.88 4.21 -12.45
C SER A 24 12.49 3.42 -11.29
N LYS A 25 11.73 3.17 -10.22
CA LYS A 25 12.22 2.61 -8.95
C LYS A 25 13.26 3.51 -8.27
N TYR A 26 13.25 4.81 -8.57
CA TYR A 26 14.19 5.77 -8.02
C TYR A 26 13.86 6.07 -6.54
N PRO A 27 14.79 5.81 -5.60
CA PRO A 27 14.54 6.03 -4.18
C PRO A 27 15.02 7.40 -3.70
N GLU A 28 14.17 8.02 -2.88
CA GLU A 28 14.45 9.19 -2.06
C GLU A 28 14.33 8.77 -0.59
N VAL A 29 15.43 8.90 0.15
CA VAL A 29 15.53 8.54 1.57
C VAL A 29 15.70 9.82 2.36
N CYS A 30 14.76 10.11 3.25
CA CYS A 30 14.79 11.30 4.10
C CYS A 30 14.87 10.89 5.57
N LEU A 31 15.81 11.46 6.31
CA LEU A 31 15.85 11.33 7.77
C LEU A 31 14.68 12.11 8.36
N LEU A 32 13.88 11.45 9.21
CA LEU A 32 12.74 12.06 9.88
C LEU A 32 13.11 12.43 11.33
N PRO A 33 13.04 13.72 11.71
CA PRO A 33 13.21 14.12 13.11
C PRO A 33 12.03 13.68 14.00
N GLY A 34 10.90 13.30 13.40
CA GLY A 34 9.72 12.81 14.09
C GLY A 34 8.67 12.24 13.12
N LYS A 35 7.66 11.55 13.67
CA LYS A 35 6.59 10.91 12.90
C LYS A 35 5.37 11.83 12.63
N SER A 36 5.52 13.14 12.77
CA SER A 36 4.43 14.09 12.56
C SER A 36 4.08 14.22 11.08
N ALA A 37 2.83 14.56 10.79
CA ALA A 37 2.38 14.83 9.41
C ALA A 37 3.15 16.04 8.82
N SER A 38 3.36 17.09 9.60
CA SER A 38 4.11 18.28 9.20
C SER A 38 5.55 17.99 8.75
N ALA A 39 6.27 17.12 9.46
CA ALA A 39 7.64 16.72 9.10
C ALA A 39 7.65 15.99 7.75
N VAL A 40 6.71 15.05 7.56
CA VAL A 40 6.56 14.30 6.31
C VAL A 40 6.20 15.24 5.15
N ILE A 41 5.28 16.19 5.36
CA ILE A 41 4.88 17.18 4.35
C ILE A 41 6.08 18.05 3.93
N SER A 42 6.93 18.45 4.88
CA SER A 42 8.15 19.21 4.57
C SER A 42 9.06 18.45 3.60
N HIS A 43 9.30 17.16 3.85
CA HIS A 43 10.07 16.33 2.92
C HIS A 43 9.36 16.12 1.57
N PHE A 44 8.04 15.95 1.56
CA PHE A 44 7.27 15.87 0.33
C PHE A 44 7.42 17.12 -0.53
N ARG A 45 7.36 18.32 0.05
CA ARG A 45 7.60 19.57 -0.69
C ARG A 45 8.96 19.55 -1.38
N THR A 46 10.02 19.17 -0.66
CA THR A 46 11.37 19.11 -1.22
C THR A 46 11.52 18.04 -2.31
N VAL A 47 10.91 16.87 -2.15
CA VAL A 47 10.97 15.79 -3.15
C VAL A 47 10.14 16.12 -4.38
N PHE A 48 8.91 16.61 -4.19
CA PHE A 48 8.02 16.95 -5.30
C PHE A 48 8.45 18.20 -6.04
N ALA A 49 9.14 19.15 -5.40
CA ALA A 49 9.78 20.26 -6.10
C ALA A 49 10.89 19.79 -7.05
N ARG A 50 11.57 18.68 -6.74
CA ARG A 50 12.64 18.12 -7.58
C ARG A 50 12.14 17.24 -8.73
N HIS A 51 11.11 16.45 -8.47
CA HIS A 51 10.65 15.41 -9.41
C HIS A 51 9.26 15.64 -10.01
N GLY A 52 8.60 16.71 -9.59
CA GLY A 52 7.20 16.98 -9.87
C GLY A 52 6.26 16.30 -8.87
N LEU A 53 5.00 16.74 -8.90
CA LEU A 53 3.93 16.15 -8.10
C LEU A 53 3.50 14.80 -8.69
N PRO A 54 3.23 13.78 -7.85
CA PRO A 54 2.60 12.55 -8.30
C PRO A 54 1.12 12.78 -8.60
N GLU A 55 0.51 11.94 -9.44
CA GLU A 55 -0.96 11.86 -9.55
C GLU A 55 -1.53 11.06 -8.37
N ILE A 56 -0.86 9.94 -8.04
CA ILE A 56 -1.25 9.03 -6.96
C ILE A 56 -0.06 8.78 -6.04
N LEU A 57 -0.26 9.00 -4.75
CA LEU A 57 0.65 8.61 -3.67
C LEU A 57 0.07 7.42 -2.89
N VAL A 58 0.71 6.25 -2.98
CA VAL A 58 0.35 5.06 -2.20
C VAL A 58 1.15 5.05 -0.90
N ALA A 59 0.47 5.10 0.24
CA ALA A 59 1.14 5.16 1.54
C ALA A 59 0.35 4.41 2.63
N ASP A 60 1.01 4.09 3.74
CA ASP A 60 0.35 3.47 4.89
C ASP A 60 -0.67 4.43 5.54
N ASN A 61 -1.52 3.95 6.45
CA ASN A 61 -2.65 4.73 6.94
C ASN A 61 -2.24 5.91 7.84
N MET A 62 -1.16 5.81 8.61
CA MET A 62 -0.70 6.85 9.54
C MET A 62 0.78 7.18 9.28
N PRO A 63 1.19 8.46 9.27
CA PRO A 63 0.43 9.71 9.47
C PRO A 63 -0.31 10.22 8.21
N PHE A 64 -0.35 9.44 7.12
CA PHE A 64 -0.82 9.90 5.81
C PHE A 64 -2.34 10.16 5.70
N ASN A 65 -3.16 9.62 6.62
CA ASN A 65 -4.60 9.90 6.69
C ASN A 65 -4.97 11.09 7.61
N SER A 66 -3.98 11.85 8.08
CA SER A 66 -4.23 13.08 8.86
C SER A 66 -5.00 14.13 8.05
N SER A 67 -5.72 15.02 8.74
CA SER A 67 -6.43 16.15 8.09
C SER A 67 -5.45 17.09 7.38
N GLU A 68 -4.29 17.33 7.99
CA GLU A 68 -3.20 18.14 7.45
C GLU A 68 -2.69 17.57 6.11
N MET A 69 -2.40 16.26 6.06
CA MET A 69 -1.94 15.60 4.84
C MET A 69 -3.00 15.62 3.74
N ARG A 70 -4.28 15.43 4.08
CA ARG A 70 -5.38 15.52 3.11
C ARG A 70 -5.56 16.92 2.55
N LYS A 71 -5.42 17.96 3.36
CA LYS A 71 -5.43 19.36 2.90
C LYS A 71 -4.26 19.63 1.96
N PHE A 72 -3.06 19.16 2.31
CA PHE A 72 -1.89 19.27 1.45
C PHE A 72 -2.08 18.59 0.10
N ALA A 73 -2.57 17.34 0.10
CA ALA A 73 -2.85 16.60 -1.12
C ALA A 73 -3.89 17.30 -2.02
N ALA A 74 -4.98 17.80 -1.43
CA ALA A 74 -6.00 18.55 -2.15
C ALA A 74 -5.44 19.86 -2.74
N ALA A 75 -4.64 20.61 -1.98
CA ALA A 75 -4.03 21.85 -2.44
C ALA A 75 -3.03 21.63 -3.59
N CYS A 76 -2.32 20.50 -3.59
CA CYS A 76 -1.39 20.13 -4.65
C CYS A 76 -2.03 19.33 -5.80
N GLY A 77 -3.30 18.93 -5.69
CA GLY A 77 -4.03 18.22 -6.74
C GLY A 77 -3.63 16.74 -6.92
N PHE A 78 -3.14 16.06 -5.88
CA PHE A 78 -2.82 14.63 -5.94
C PHE A 78 -3.68 13.80 -4.99
N THR A 79 -3.80 12.50 -5.28
CA THR A 79 -4.62 11.58 -4.46
C THR A 79 -3.75 10.70 -3.58
N ILE A 80 -4.13 10.54 -2.30
CA ILE A 80 -3.48 9.59 -1.39
C ILE A 80 -4.33 8.32 -1.29
N ASN A 81 -3.74 7.18 -1.65
CA ASN A 81 -4.37 5.88 -1.48
C ASN A 81 -3.78 5.15 -0.27
N THR A 82 -4.56 5.06 0.81
CA THR A 82 -4.20 4.35 2.05
C THR A 82 -4.77 2.93 2.14
N SER A 83 -5.56 2.49 1.17
CA SER A 83 -6.33 1.25 1.28
C SER A 83 -5.61 0.03 0.71
N SER A 84 -5.10 -0.81 1.61
CA SER A 84 -4.39 -2.07 1.33
C SER A 84 -5.34 -3.28 1.14
N PRO A 85 -5.88 -3.45 -0.07
CA PRO A 85 -5.97 -4.81 -0.60
C PRO A 85 -5.71 -4.95 -2.11
N GLU A 86 -5.63 -3.84 -2.84
CA GLU A 86 -5.35 -3.82 -4.27
C GLU A 86 -3.84 -3.78 -4.57
N HIS A 87 -3.08 -3.21 -3.64
CA HIS A 87 -1.66 -2.90 -3.74
C HIS A 87 -0.76 -3.86 -2.94
N ALA A 88 -1.16 -5.12 -2.73
CA ALA A 88 -0.30 -6.11 -2.06
C ALA A 88 1.08 -6.24 -2.75
N ALA A 89 1.10 -6.09 -4.08
CA ALA A 89 2.33 -6.00 -4.84
C ALA A 89 3.14 -4.74 -4.51
N SER A 90 2.51 -3.58 -4.38
CA SER A 90 3.19 -2.32 -4.00
C SER A 90 3.77 -2.41 -2.59
N ASN A 91 3.03 -2.98 -1.64
CA ASN A 91 3.56 -3.25 -0.29
C ASN A 91 4.77 -4.18 -0.34
N GLY A 92 4.70 -5.29 -1.07
CA GLY A 92 5.83 -6.21 -1.21
C GLY A 92 7.05 -5.56 -1.88
N GLN A 93 6.85 -4.67 -2.85
CA GLN A 93 7.92 -3.88 -3.47
C GLN A 93 8.52 -2.88 -2.46
N SER A 94 7.68 -2.23 -1.66
CA SER A 94 8.13 -1.30 -0.63
C SER A 94 8.96 -1.96 0.46
N GLU A 95 8.55 -3.15 0.92
CA GLU A 95 9.28 -3.94 1.92
C GLU A 95 10.64 -4.40 1.39
N ARG A 96 10.68 -4.89 0.14
CA ARG A 96 11.94 -5.28 -0.52
C ARG A 96 12.89 -4.10 -0.64
N MET A 97 12.40 -2.95 -1.10
CA MET A 97 13.23 -1.76 -1.24
C MET A 97 13.74 -1.25 0.11
N ILE A 98 12.92 -1.26 1.17
CA ILE A 98 13.40 -0.93 2.51
C ILE A 98 14.54 -1.86 2.93
N GLY A 99 14.39 -3.18 2.68
CA GLY A 99 15.45 -4.15 2.94
C GLY A 99 16.74 -3.81 2.19
N THR A 100 16.63 -3.48 0.90
CA THR A 100 17.77 -3.05 0.07
C THR A 100 18.43 -1.77 0.60
N VAL A 101 17.64 -0.73 0.92
CA VAL A 101 18.16 0.53 1.48
C VAL A 101 18.87 0.28 2.81
N LYS A 102 18.26 -0.50 3.72
CA LYS A 102 18.88 -0.87 5.00
C LYS A 102 20.20 -1.62 4.81
N GLN A 103 20.27 -2.55 3.86
CA GLN A 103 21.51 -3.26 3.55
C GLN A 103 22.61 -2.31 3.06
N PHE A 104 22.27 -1.31 2.23
CA PHE A 104 23.23 -0.30 1.81
C PHE A 104 23.70 0.58 2.96
N MET A 105 22.79 1.04 3.81
CA MET A 105 23.14 1.83 4.99
C MET A 105 24.03 1.02 5.96
N GLN A 106 23.72 -0.27 6.14
CA GLN A 106 24.52 -1.17 6.95
C GLN A 106 25.92 -1.37 6.39
N LYS A 107 26.06 -1.74 5.12
CA LYS A 107 27.37 -1.92 4.49
C LYS A 107 28.19 -0.64 4.46
N ALA A 108 27.55 0.51 4.21
CA ALA A 108 28.21 1.80 4.27
C ALA A 108 28.75 2.07 5.69
N ASN A 109 27.96 1.77 6.73
CA ASN A 109 28.40 1.92 8.11
C ASN A 109 29.53 0.95 8.49
N GLU A 110 29.46 -0.32 8.08
CA GLU A 110 30.50 -1.33 8.29
C GLU A 110 31.84 -0.93 7.61
N ASP A 111 31.76 -0.41 6.38
CA ASP A 111 32.93 0.03 5.61
C ASP A 111 33.40 1.46 5.97
N SER A 112 32.76 2.13 6.94
CA SER A 112 33.00 3.55 7.28
C SER A 112 32.91 4.50 6.07
N ARG A 113 31.95 4.24 5.17
CA ARG A 113 31.65 5.04 3.97
C ARG A 113 30.36 5.82 4.13
N ASP A 114 30.21 6.86 3.30
CA ASP A 114 29.00 7.67 3.24
C ASP A 114 27.80 6.86 2.66
N PRO A 115 26.69 6.68 3.41
CA PRO A 115 25.47 6.04 2.93
C PRO A 115 24.86 6.72 1.69
N HIS A 116 25.08 8.02 1.48
CA HIS A 116 24.58 8.73 0.31
C HIS A 116 25.27 8.28 -0.98
N LEU A 117 26.55 7.91 -0.91
CA LEU A 117 27.28 7.33 -2.06
C LEU A 117 26.76 5.94 -2.41
N ALA A 118 26.40 5.12 -1.41
CA ALA A 118 25.77 3.83 -1.66
C ALA A 118 24.40 3.98 -2.35
N LEU A 119 23.61 4.98 -1.94
CA LEU A 119 22.36 5.32 -2.58
C LEU A 119 22.55 5.83 -4.02
N LEU A 120 23.60 6.62 -4.26
CA LEU A 120 23.99 7.06 -5.60
C LEU A 120 24.35 5.87 -6.51
N ALA A 121 25.14 4.92 -6.02
CA ALA A 121 25.47 3.71 -6.75
C ALA A 121 24.21 2.89 -7.11
N TYR A 122 23.25 2.78 -6.19
CA TYR A 122 21.97 2.14 -6.49
C TYR A 122 21.21 2.84 -7.63
N ARG A 123 21.13 4.18 -7.60
CA ARG A 123 20.48 4.98 -8.65
C ARG A 123 21.13 4.78 -10.03
N ASN A 124 22.40 4.41 -10.07
CA ASN A 124 23.16 4.10 -11.29
C ASN A 124 23.17 2.61 -11.67
N THR A 125 22.66 1.72 -10.82
CA THR A 125 22.65 0.28 -11.09
C THR A 125 21.39 -0.11 -11.86
N PRO A 126 21.48 -0.87 -12.97
CA PRO A 126 20.31 -1.33 -13.71
C PRO A 126 19.32 -2.08 -12.83
N VAL A 127 18.02 -1.78 -13.00
CA VAL A 127 16.97 -2.49 -12.29
C VAL A 127 16.91 -3.92 -12.78
N ALA A 128 16.84 -4.92 -11.89
CA ALA A 128 16.78 -6.33 -12.27
C ALA A 128 15.70 -6.61 -13.34
N GLY A 129 16.12 -7.23 -14.45
CA GLY A 129 15.26 -7.49 -15.61
C GLY A 129 15.05 -6.29 -16.56
N MET A 130 15.75 -5.18 -16.35
CA MET A 130 15.78 -4.03 -17.25
C MET A 130 17.23 -3.61 -17.54
N PRO A 131 17.52 -3.09 -18.75
CA PRO A 131 18.86 -2.62 -19.10
C PRO A 131 19.18 -1.22 -18.53
N TYR A 132 18.20 -0.57 -17.90
CA TYR A 132 18.29 0.82 -17.45
C TYR A 132 18.30 0.93 -15.92
N SER A 133 19.10 1.86 -15.40
CA SER A 133 19.11 2.22 -13.98
C SER A 133 17.94 3.15 -13.61
N PRO A 134 17.63 3.30 -12.32
CA PRO A 134 16.63 4.26 -11.87
C PRO A 134 16.89 5.70 -12.36
N ALA A 135 18.15 6.15 -12.34
CA ALA A 135 18.53 7.47 -12.85
C ALA A 135 18.29 7.60 -14.36
N GLN A 136 18.57 6.54 -15.15
CA GLN A 136 18.30 6.55 -16.58
C GLN A 136 16.81 6.54 -16.88
N LEU A 137 16.01 5.81 -16.10
CA LEU A 137 14.56 5.78 -16.28
C LEU A 137 13.89 7.11 -15.89
N LEU A 138 14.40 7.79 -14.87
CA LEU A 138 13.81 9.04 -14.36
C LEU A 138 14.36 10.31 -15.06
N MET A 139 15.67 10.36 -15.29
CA MET A 139 16.39 11.55 -15.76
C MET A 139 17.01 11.37 -17.14
N SER A 140 16.80 10.21 -17.79
CA SER A 140 17.41 9.87 -19.09
C SER A 140 18.93 9.93 -19.08
N ARG A 141 19.63 9.84 -17.94
CA ARG A 141 21.09 9.86 -17.88
C ARG A 141 21.62 9.09 -16.69
N LYS A 142 22.88 8.68 -16.74
CA LYS A 142 23.59 8.23 -15.53
C LYS A 142 24.05 9.43 -14.72
N LEU A 143 24.10 9.27 -13.40
CA LEU A 143 24.69 10.26 -12.51
C LEU A 143 26.19 10.01 -12.44
N ARG A 144 26.99 11.07 -12.33
CA ARG A 144 28.42 10.92 -12.09
C ARG A 144 28.62 10.44 -10.66
N ASP A 145 29.28 9.30 -10.49
CA ASP A 145 29.71 8.77 -9.20
C ASP A 145 31.25 8.69 -9.15
N ASN A 146 31.79 7.98 -8.16
CA ASN A 146 33.23 7.80 -7.97
C ASN A 146 33.83 6.69 -8.85
N LEU A 147 33.04 6.05 -9.71
CA LEU A 147 33.53 5.04 -10.64
C LEU A 147 33.92 5.69 -11.97
N PRO A 148 34.99 5.20 -12.63
CA PRO A 148 35.33 5.65 -13.98
C PRO A 148 34.15 5.41 -14.93
N THR A 149 33.71 6.48 -15.60
CA THR A 149 32.62 6.43 -16.57
C THR A 149 32.94 7.30 -17.77
N THR A 150 32.44 6.93 -18.94
CA THR A 150 32.65 7.71 -20.17
C THR A 150 31.69 8.90 -20.21
N GLU A 151 32.14 10.01 -20.80
CA GLU A 151 31.30 11.20 -20.97
C GLU A 151 30.01 10.90 -21.75
N SER A 152 30.08 9.98 -22.72
CA SER A 152 28.93 9.52 -23.50
C SER A 152 27.80 8.95 -22.64
N LEU A 153 28.10 8.30 -21.52
CA LEU A 153 27.10 7.72 -20.61
C LEU A 153 26.46 8.76 -19.68
N LEU A 154 27.09 9.92 -19.51
CA LEU A 154 26.57 11.04 -18.71
C LEU A 154 25.64 11.95 -19.51
N LYS A 155 25.70 11.87 -20.85
CA LYS A 155 24.81 12.62 -21.75
C LYS A 155 23.38 12.08 -21.67
N PRO A 156 22.35 12.95 -21.67
CA PRO A 156 20.97 12.51 -21.71
C PRO A 156 20.67 11.66 -22.95
N ARG A 157 20.11 10.48 -22.73
CA ARG A 157 19.57 9.57 -23.74
C ARG A 157 18.29 8.92 -23.20
N VAL A 158 17.23 8.99 -24.01
CA VAL A 158 15.94 8.40 -23.68
C VAL A 158 16.07 6.88 -23.52
N ALA A 159 15.46 6.33 -22.46
CA ALA A 159 15.37 4.89 -22.24
C ALA A 159 14.33 4.27 -23.18
N GLU A 160 14.76 3.88 -24.37
CA GLU A 160 13.92 3.29 -25.42
C GLU A 160 13.18 2.02 -24.94
N HIS A 161 11.89 1.90 -25.30
CA HIS A 161 11.01 0.77 -24.94
C HIS A 161 10.91 0.47 -23.44
N SER A 162 11.33 1.40 -22.57
CA SER A 162 11.31 1.20 -21.12
C SER A 162 9.88 1.00 -20.58
N TYR A 163 8.91 1.74 -21.12
CA TYR A 163 7.50 1.59 -20.78
C TYR A 163 6.94 0.22 -21.15
N ASP A 164 7.18 -0.26 -22.38
CA ASP A 164 6.68 -1.55 -22.85
C ASP A 164 7.27 -2.71 -22.03
N ARG A 165 8.59 -2.70 -21.82
CA ARG A 165 9.28 -3.71 -21.01
C ARG A 165 8.79 -3.72 -19.57
N LEU A 166 8.55 -2.54 -18.98
CA LEU A 166 8.03 -2.46 -17.61
C LEU A 166 6.61 -3.03 -17.54
N ARG A 167 5.76 -2.69 -18.51
CA ARG A 167 4.38 -3.18 -18.59
C ARG A 167 4.34 -4.70 -18.75
N GLU A 168 5.16 -5.24 -19.64
CA GLU A 168 5.30 -6.69 -19.84
C GLU A 168 5.77 -7.39 -18.56
N ARG A 169 6.80 -6.84 -17.89
CA ARG A 169 7.29 -7.36 -16.62
C ARG A 169 6.21 -7.36 -15.54
N GLN A 170 5.43 -6.28 -15.42
CA GLN A 170 4.32 -6.20 -14.47
C GLN A 170 3.23 -7.24 -14.81
N GLY A 171 2.92 -7.42 -16.09
CA GLY A 171 2.02 -8.46 -16.58
C GLY A 171 2.48 -9.86 -16.20
N ASN A 172 3.75 -10.18 -16.45
CA ASN A 172 4.36 -11.46 -16.12
C ASN A 172 4.37 -11.69 -14.59
N ALA A 173 4.81 -10.71 -13.81
CA ALA A 173 4.82 -10.81 -12.34
C ALA A 173 3.40 -11.05 -11.77
N LYS A 174 2.39 -10.38 -12.34
CA LYS A 174 0.98 -10.60 -11.99
C LYS A 174 0.53 -12.02 -12.35
N ALA A 175 0.85 -12.50 -13.56
CA ALA A 175 0.50 -13.84 -14.01
C ALA A 175 1.13 -14.93 -13.12
N TYR A 176 2.40 -14.79 -12.76
CA TYR A 176 3.08 -15.70 -11.83
C TYR A 176 2.45 -15.68 -10.43
N PHE A 177 2.11 -14.50 -9.90
CA PHE A 177 1.43 -14.39 -8.59
C PHE A 177 0.03 -15.01 -8.60
N ASP A 178 -0.72 -14.79 -9.69
CA ASP A 178 -2.08 -15.32 -9.83
C ASP A 178 -2.09 -16.84 -10.10
N ARG A 179 -1.00 -17.43 -10.64
CA ARG A 179 -0.88 -18.88 -10.92
C ARG A 179 -1.07 -19.76 -9.68
N GLY A 180 -0.65 -19.29 -8.50
CA GLY A 180 -0.81 -20.00 -7.23
C GLY A 180 -2.06 -19.62 -6.42
N THR A 181 -2.86 -18.66 -6.90
CA THR A 181 -3.93 -18.06 -6.10
C THR A 181 -5.30 -18.62 -6.50
N LYS A 182 -5.90 -19.47 -5.65
CA LYS A 182 -7.31 -19.88 -5.83
C LYS A 182 -8.22 -18.64 -5.75
N LYS A 183 -9.00 -18.38 -6.81
CA LYS A 183 -10.00 -17.31 -6.82
C LYS A 183 -11.10 -17.66 -5.82
N LEU A 184 -11.14 -16.93 -4.70
CA LEU A 184 -12.22 -17.04 -3.71
C LEU A 184 -13.54 -16.55 -4.32
N SER A 185 -14.65 -17.23 -4.01
CA SER A 185 -15.99 -16.87 -4.49
C SER A 185 -16.34 -15.43 -4.12
N LYS A 186 -17.04 -14.71 -5.01
CA LYS A 186 -17.51 -13.34 -4.73
C LYS A 186 -18.46 -13.36 -3.52
N LEU A 187 -18.45 -12.26 -2.76
CA LEU A 187 -19.39 -12.01 -1.67
C LEU A 187 -20.44 -11.03 -2.17
N ASP A 188 -21.67 -11.23 -1.74
CA ASP A 188 -22.80 -10.34 -1.99
C ASP A 188 -23.23 -9.66 -0.68
N ARG A 189 -23.94 -8.53 -0.78
CA ARG A 189 -24.47 -7.85 0.41
C ARG A 189 -25.47 -8.79 1.10
N GLY A 190 -25.34 -8.96 2.42
CA GLY A 190 -26.15 -9.89 3.20
C GLY A 190 -25.55 -11.29 3.36
N ASP A 191 -24.44 -11.61 2.69
CA ASP A 191 -23.75 -12.89 2.92
C ASP A 191 -23.30 -13.02 4.38
N THR A 192 -23.52 -14.20 4.94
CA THR A 192 -22.98 -14.62 6.23
C THR A 192 -21.51 -14.99 6.09
N VAL A 193 -20.65 -14.30 6.84
CA VAL A 193 -19.20 -14.50 6.80
C VAL A 193 -18.58 -14.58 8.19
N THR A 194 -17.49 -15.32 8.33
CA THR A 194 -16.65 -15.25 9.52
C THR A 194 -15.44 -14.35 9.27
N ILE A 195 -15.18 -13.44 10.21
CA ILE A 195 -14.04 -12.52 10.21
C ILE A 195 -12.93 -13.11 11.07
N LYS A 196 -11.73 -13.25 10.51
CA LYS A 196 -10.54 -13.60 11.28
C LYS A 196 -9.97 -12.38 12.00
N SER A 197 -9.91 -12.43 13.34
CA SER A 197 -9.20 -11.46 14.18
C SER A 197 -8.15 -12.21 15.02
N GLY A 198 -6.90 -12.19 14.58
CA GLY A 198 -5.83 -12.98 15.21
C GLY A 198 -6.05 -14.48 15.04
N ARG A 199 -6.26 -15.20 16.15
CA ARG A 199 -6.57 -16.64 16.16
C ARG A 199 -8.07 -16.95 16.13
N THR A 200 -8.93 -15.95 16.31
CA THR A 200 -10.38 -16.15 16.49
C THR A 200 -11.14 -15.82 15.22
N TRP A 201 -12.14 -16.66 14.89
CA TRP A 201 -13.09 -16.41 13.82
C TRP A 201 -14.41 -15.94 14.43
N THR A 202 -14.92 -14.80 13.97
CA THR A 202 -16.13 -14.17 14.52
C THR A 202 -17.21 -14.07 13.46
N PRO A 203 -18.44 -14.54 13.71
CA PRO A 203 -19.55 -14.42 12.75
C PRO A 203 -19.93 -12.96 12.49
N ALA A 204 -20.23 -12.64 11.23
CA ALA A 204 -20.59 -11.32 10.75
C ALA A 204 -21.44 -11.39 9.47
N THR A 205 -22.09 -10.28 9.14
CA THR A 205 -22.84 -10.11 7.89
C THR A 205 -22.14 -9.08 7.01
N VAL A 206 -22.02 -9.36 5.72
CA VAL A 206 -21.44 -8.42 4.75
C VAL A 206 -22.40 -7.26 4.53
N THR A 207 -22.02 -6.07 4.99
CA THR A 207 -22.82 -4.83 4.84
C THR A 207 -22.52 -4.08 3.56
N ALA A 208 -21.27 -4.11 3.08
CA ALA A 208 -20.91 -3.54 1.78
C ALA A 208 -19.78 -4.32 1.11
N VAL A 209 -19.94 -4.56 -0.19
CA VAL A 209 -18.97 -5.27 -1.03
C VAL A 209 -18.24 -4.25 -1.89
N ARG A 210 -16.92 -4.42 -2.11
CA ARG A 210 -16.10 -3.61 -3.04
C ARG A 210 -16.07 -2.10 -2.76
N ILE A 211 -15.93 -1.68 -1.50
CA ILE A 211 -15.72 -0.26 -1.16
C ILE A 211 -14.42 0.27 -1.78
N SER A 212 -13.41 -0.59 -1.82
CA SER A 212 -12.24 -0.45 -2.68
C SER A 212 -11.91 -1.85 -3.22
N PRO A 213 -11.01 -1.99 -4.19
CA PRO A 213 -10.88 -3.27 -4.85
C PRO A 213 -10.30 -4.31 -3.89
N ARG A 214 -11.00 -5.45 -3.81
CA ARG A 214 -10.83 -6.52 -2.82
C ARG A 214 -11.15 -6.15 -1.36
N SER A 215 -11.68 -4.97 -1.05
CA SER A 215 -12.12 -4.56 0.29
C SER A 215 -13.64 -4.68 0.46
N ASN A 216 -14.07 -5.38 1.52
CA ASN A 216 -15.46 -5.50 1.92
C ASN A 216 -15.63 -5.02 3.37
N MET A 217 -16.82 -4.55 3.70
CA MET A 217 -17.25 -4.30 5.07
C MET A 217 -18.13 -5.45 5.56
N ALA A 218 -17.84 -5.90 6.78
CA ALA A 218 -18.65 -6.86 7.49
C ALA A 218 -18.94 -6.34 8.90
N THR A 219 -20.18 -6.49 9.35
CA THR A 219 -20.65 -6.05 10.66
C THR A 219 -20.90 -7.27 11.53
N THR A 220 -20.29 -7.29 12.72
CA THR A 220 -20.52 -8.36 13.72
C THR A 220 -21.86 -8.18 14.42
N ALA A 221 -22.35 -9.23 15.10
CA ALA A 221 -23.56 -9.15 15.94
C ALA A 221 -23.49 -8.05 17.02
N SER A 222 -22.28 -7.67 17.44
CA SER A 222 -22.05 -6.57 18.39
C SER A 222 -22.12 -5.16 17.77
N GLY A 223 -22.45 -5.04 16.48
CA GLY A 223 -22.53 -3.75 15.77
C GLY A 223 -21.19 -3.17 15.32
N ARG A 224 -20.07 -3.85 15.57
CA ARG A 224 -18.74 -3.38 15.11
C ARG A 224 -18.58 -3.62 13.61
N VAL A 225 -18.20 -2.58 12.89
CA VAL A 225 -17.96 -2.64 11.44
C VAL A 225 -16.47 -2.83 11.16
N TYR A 226 -16.13 -3.87 10.41
CA TYR A 226 -14.76 -4.18 10.01
C TYR A 226 -14.58 -4.07 8.50
N ARG A 227 -13.55 -3.36 8.08
CA ARG A 227 -13.08 -3.31 6.68
C ARG A 227 -11.99 -4.38 6.47
N ARG A 228 -12.26 -5.41 5.65
CA ARG A 228 -11.36 -6.55 5.44
C ARG A 228 -11.30 -7.03 3.98
N ASN A 229 -10.20 -7.71 3.63
CA ASN A 229 -10.04 -8.38 2.34
C ASN A 229 -10.82 -9.70 2.30
N ARG A 230 -11.26 -10.15 1.12
CA ARG A 230 -11.93 -11.46 0.91
C ARG A 230 -11.18 -12.65 1.51
N LYS A 231 -9.84 -12.62 1.57
CA LYS A 231 -9.02 -13.67 2.20
C LYS A 231 -9.30 -13.85 3.71
N TRP A 232 -9.79 -12.80 4.37
CA TRP A 232 -10.07 -12.79 5.81
C TRP A 232 -11.56 -12.93 6.13
N LEU A 233 -12.40 -13.11 5.10
CA LEU A 233 -13.84 -13.28 5.19
C LEU A 233 -14.18 -14.63 4.57
N HIS A 234 -14.55 -15.62 5.37
CA HIS A 234 -14.99 -16.91 4.86
C HIS A 234 -16.51 -16.98 4.84
N LYS A 235 -17.13 -17.44 3.74
CA LYS A 235 -18.56 -17.73 3.75
C LYS A 235 -18.82 -18.81 4.80
N SER A 236 -19.82 -18.57 5.64
CA SER A 236 -20.30 -19.53 6.63
C SER A 236 -21.77 -19.79 6.38
N SER A 237 -22.20 -21.02 6.59
CA SER A 237 -23.63 -21.40 6.62
C SER A 237 -24.30 -21.01 7.93
N GLU A 238 -23.52 -20.75 8.98
CA GLU A 238 -24.04 -20.40 10.31
C GLU A 238 -24.25 -18.88 10.43
N PRO A 239 -25.51 -18.40 10.51
CA PRO A 239 -25.80 -16.99 10.66
C PRO A 239 -25.19 -16.44 11.96
N PRO A 240 -24.74 -15.17 11.99
CA PRO A 240 -24.28 -14.57 13.23
C PRO A 240 -25.39 -14.62 14.28
N PRO A 241 -25.02 -14.82 15.57
CA PRO A 241 -26.00 -14.84 16.65
C PRO A 241 -26.82 -13.55 16.62
N LEU A 242 -28.13 -13.70 16.79
CA LEU A 242 -29.08 -12.60 16.72
C LEU A 242 -28.66 -11.47 17.67
N THR A 243 -28.70 -10.25 17.18
CA THR A 243 -28.48 -9.07 18.02
C THR A 243 -29.56 -9.00 19.10
N LEU A 244 -29.27 -8.41 20.27
CA LEU A 244 -30.27 -8.22 21.33
C LEU A 244 -31.55 -7.56 20.80
N MET A 245 -31.43 -6.61 19.86
CA MET A 245 -32.58 -5.97 19.21
C MET A 245 -33.41 -6.95 18.36
N GLN A 246 -32.77 -7.89 17.65
CA GLN A 246 -33.47 -8.93 16.89
C GLN A 246 -34.14 -9.96 17.81
N VAL A 247 -33.52 -10.31 18.94
CA VAL A 247 -34.13 -11.18 19.96
C VAL A 247 -35.38 -10.51 20.54
N THR A 248 -35.34 -9.21 20.85
CA THR A 248 -36.50 -8.47 21.34
C THR A 248 -37.63 -8.39 20.30
N ILE A 249 -37.30 -8.19 19.01
CA ILE A 249 -38.31 -8.18 17.93
C ILE A 249 -38.95 -9.56 17.73
N ILE A 250 -38.17 -10.65 17.84
CA ILE A 250 -38.70 -12.02 17.73
C ILE A 250 -39.57 -12.37 18.93
N LEU A 251 -39.17 -11.98 20.15
CA LEU A 251 -39.97 -12.18 21.36
C LEU A 251 -41.28 -11.38 21.33
N THR A 252 -41.25 -10.14 20.83
CA THR A 252 -42.46 -9.30 20.72
C THR A 252 -43.42 -9.78 19.63
N ASN A 253 -42.92 -10.25 18.48
CA ASN A 253 -43.75 -10.86 17.44
C ASN A 253 -44.30 -12.24 17.86
N SER A 254 -43.52 -13.03 18.60
CA SER A 254 -43.97 -14.31 19.17
C SER A 254 -45.09 -14.10 20.18
N MET A 255 -44.96 -13.13 21.09
CA MET A 255 -46.01 -12.81 22.07
C MET A 255 -47.27 -12.20 21.45
N SER A 256 -47.17 -11.54 20.29
CA SER A 256 -48.33 -10.98 19.60
C SER A 256 -49.17 -12.05 18.90
N ASN A 257 -48.57 -13.16 18.44
CA ASN A 257 -49.29 -14.25 17.77
C ASN A 257 -50.01 -15.22 18.72
N THR A 258 -49.65 -15.25 20.01
CA THR A 258 -50.30 -16.14 20.99
C THR A 258 -51.63 -15.60 21.52
N VAL A 259 -51.96 -14.33 21.28
CA VAL A 259 -53.16 -13.67 21.85
C VAL A 259 -54.41 -13.81 20.96
N HIS A 260 -54.31 -14.34 19.74
CA HIS A 260 -55.44 -14.45 18.80
C HIS A 260 -56.15 -15.82 18.73
N HIS A 261 -55.81 -16.79 19.59
CA HIS A 261 -56.46 -18.13 19.59
C HIS A 261 -57.25 -18.51 20.86
N ARG A 262 -57.63 -17.54 21.70
CA ARG A 262 -58.63 -17.78 22.76
C ARG A 262 -59.67 -16.67 22.79
N ARG A 263 -60.63 -16.71 21.86
CA ARG A 263 -61.98 -16.19 22.05
C ARG A 263 -62.91 -16.81 21.01
N ILE A 264 -64.02 -17.35 21.55
CA ILE A 264 -65.18 -17.98 20.93
C ILE A 264 -65.01 -19.48 20.68
#